data_AF-B5EIP6-F1
#
_entry.id   AF-B5EIP6-F1
#
_cell.length_a   1.000
_cell.length_b   1.000
_cell.length_c   1.000
_cell.angle_alpha   90.00
_cell.angle_beta   90.00
_cell.angle_gamma   90.00
#
_symmetry.space_group_name_H-M   'P 1'
#
loop_
_entity.id
_entity.type
_entity.pdbx_description
1 polymer ?
#
loop_
_entity_poly.entity_id
_entity_poly.type
_entity_poly.pdbx_seq_one_letter_code
_entity_poly.pdbx_strand_id
1 'polypeptide(L)'
;MSIRRGDVVSHCSAVEWGVGKVVEVSDYRVSIHFNDGTTRKIASTHFASLVPAEPGSYIAANPVVEKDGIKAKAPRKKAVTAKQAAGAK
;
A
#
# COMPACT_ATOMS: atom_id res chain seq x y z
N MET A 1 -7.23 -9.73 -16.03
CA MET A 1 -5.79 -9.39 -15.97
C MET A 1 -5.15 -10.23 -14.88
N SER A 2 -4.03 -10.92 -15.14
CA SER A 2 -3.32 -11.72 -14.14
C SER A 2 -2.05 -10.97 -13.70
N ILE A 3 -2.12 -10.26 -12.57
CA ILE A 3 -0.99 -9.49 -12.03
C ILE A 3 -0.07 -10.44 -11.26
N ARG A 4 1.22 -10.47 -11.58
CA ARG A 4 2.22 -11.28 -10.88
C ARG A 4 3.29 -10.39 -10.26
N ARG A 5 4.05 -10.97 -9.35
CA ARG A 5 5.21 -10.29 -8.79
C ARG A 5 6.22 -10.02 -9.90
N GLY A 6 6.70 -8.78 -9.98
CA GLY A 6 7.63 -8.33 -11.00
C GLY A 6 6.97 -7.71 -12.24
N ASP A 7 5.65 -7.82 -12.40
CA ASP A 7 4.93 -7.08 -13.45
C ASP A 7 5.13 -5.58 -13.30
N VAL A 8 5.19 -4.91 -14.44
CA VAL A 8 5.30 -3.46 -14.54
C VAL A 8 3.95 -2.90 -14.99
N VAL A 9 3.39 -2.03 -14.17
CA VAL A 9 2.03 -1.51 -14.35
C VAL A 9 2.01 -0.01 -14.14
N SER A 10 1.04 0.66 -14.72
CA SER A 10 0.75 2.08 -14.51
C SER A 10 -0.69 2.22 -13.99
N HIS A 11 -0.95 3.30 -13.24
CA HIS A 11 -2.27 3.57 -12.68
C HIS A 11 -2.98 4.65 -13.50
N CYS A 12 -4.04 4.29 -14.23
CA CYS A 12 -4.70 5.20 -15.16
C CYS A 12 -5.40 6.39 -14.46
N SER A 13 -5.94 6.18 -13.26
CA SER A 13 -6.62 7.26 -12.50
C SER A 13 -5.68 8.14 -11.68
N ALA A 14 -4.41 7.74 -11.52
CA ALA A 14 -3.42 8.44 -10.72
C ALA A 14 -2.11 8.52 -11.50
N VAL A 15 -2.17 9.26 -12.61
CA VAL A 15 -1.08 9.39 -13.57
C VAL A 15 0.19 9.95 -12.91
N GLU A 16 0.02 10.75 -11.85
CA GLU A 16 1.11 11.29 -11.03
C GLU A 16 1.99 10.21 -10.36
N TRP A 17 1.47 8.99 -10.14
CA TRP A 17 2.25 7.88 -9.59
C TRP A 17 3.21 7.28 -10.62
N GLY A 18 2.93 7.50 -11.91
CA GLY A 18 3.69 6.95 -13.02
C GLY A 18 3.67 5.43 -13.08
N VAL A 19 4.78 4.87 -13.55
CA VAL A 19 4.98 3.44 -13.70
C VAL A 19 5.47 2.84 -12.39
N GLY A 20 4.99 1.66 -12.04
CA GLY A 20 5.38 0.94 -10.85
C GLY A 20 5.58 -0.55 -11.07
N LYS A 21 6.42 -1.16 -10.24
CA LYS A 21 6.71 -2.59 -10.24
C LYS A 21 5.98 -3.28 -9.10
N VAL A 22 5.29 -4.37 -9.40
CA VAL A 22 4.60 -5.19 -8.41
C VAL A 22 5.62 -5.90 -7.54
N VAL A 23 5.65 -5.57 -6.25
CA VAL A 23 6.59 -6.16 -5.28
C VAL A 23 5.99 -7.33 -4.51
N GLU A 24 4.67 -7.35 -4.31
CA GLU A 24 3.94 -8.40 -3.59
C GLU A 24 2.54 -8.57 -4.18
N VAL A 25 2.08 -9.83 -4.24
CA VAL A 25 0.72 -10.19 -4.64
C VAL A 25 0.11 -11.03 -3.52
N SER A 26 -1.08 -10.64 -3.08
CA SER A 26 -1.94 -11.39 -2.16
C SER A 26 -3.30 -11.64 -2.82
N ASP A 27 -4.13 -12.52 -2.24
CA ASP A 27 -5.45 -12.87 -2.77
C ASP A 27 -6.36 -11.65 -3.05
N TYR A 28 -6.26 -10.60 -2.24
CA TYR A 28 -7.17 -9.44 -2.30
C TYR A 28 -6.48 -8.12 -2.64
N ARG A 29 -5.15 -8.10 -2.77
CA ARG A 29 -4.40 -6.86 -2.99
C ARG A 29 -3.03 -7.12 -3.60
N VAL A 30 -2.49 -6.11 -4.25
CA VAL A 30 -1.10 -6.06 -4.68
C VAL A 30 -0.39 -4.87 -4.06
N SER A 31 0.88 -5.03 -3.75
CA SER A 31 1.76 -3.92 -3.36
C SER A 31 2.62 -3.56 -4.56
N ILE A 32 2.58 -2.29 -4.97
CA ILE A 32 3.29 -1.77 -6.15
C ILE A 32 4.22 -0.65 -5.69
N HIS A 33 5.49 -0.76 -6.06
CA HIS A 33 6.48 0.30 -5.87
C HIS A 33 6.48 1.20 -7.10
N PHE A 34 6.07 2.46 -6.96
CA PHE A 34 5.97 3.41 -8.07
C PHE A 34 7.27 4.21 -8.26
N ASN A 35 7.48 4.77 -9.45
CA ASN A 35 8.62 5.66 -9.75
C ASN A 35 8.66 6.91 -8.85
N ASP A 36 7.53 7.27 -8.24
CA ASP A 36 7.41 8.29 -7.19
C ASP A 36 8.15 7.92 -5.87
N GLY A 37 8.78 6.74 -5.80
CA GLY A 37 9.47 6.22 -4.61
C GLY A 37 8.55 5.62 -3.56
N THR A 38 7.24 5.79 -3.72
CA THR A 38 6.24 5.31 -2.77
C THR A 38 5.75 3.90 -3.13
N THR A 39 5.68 3.00 -2.13
CA THR A 39 4.98 1.71 -2.26
C THR A 39 3.51 1.85 -1.85
N ARG A 40 2.58 1.61 -2.78
CA ARG A 40 1.13 1.70 -2.51
C ARG A 40 0.48 0.32 -2.64
N LYS A 41 -0.55 0.08 -1.81
CA LYS A 41 -1.34 -1.16 -1.80
C LYS A 41 -2.63 -0.95 -2.56
N ILE A 42 -2.85 -1.71 -3.62
CA ILE A 42 -4.03 -1.63 -4.47
C ILE A 42 -4.88 -2.87 -4.22
N ALA A 43 -6.15 -2.66 -3.84
CA ALA A 43 -7.10 -3.75 -3.66
C ALA A 43 -7.54 -4.32 -5.02
N SER A 44 -7.95 -5.59 -5.04
CA SER A 44 -8.43 -6.27 -6.25
C SER A 44 -9.61 -5.57 -6.92
N THR A 45 -10.44 -4.87 -6.14
CA THR A 45 -11.55 -4.03 -6.64
C THR A 45 -11.09 -2.87 -7.54
N HIS A 46 -9.83 -2.47 -7.44
CA HIS A 46 -9.24 -1.38 -8.22
C HIS A 46 -8.27 -1.85 -9.31
N PHE A 47 -8.21 -3.16 -9.60
CA PHE A 47 -7.32 -3.68 -10.65
C PHE A 47 -7.72 -3.20 -12.05
N ALA A 48 -8.97 -2.82 -12.26
CA ALA A 48 -9.41 -2.21 -13.52
C ALA A 48 -8.72 -0.88 -13.83
N SER A 49 -8.19 -0.19 -12.81
CA SER A 49 -7.43 1.06 -12.96
C SER A 49 -5.95 0.82 -13.23
N LEU A 50 -5.47 -0.42 -13.16
CA LEU A 50 -4.10 -0.80 -13.49
C LEU A 50 -4.00 -1.20 -14.96
N VAL A 51 -3.06 -0.58 -15.66
CA VAL A 51 -2.74 -0.90 -17.06
C VAL A 51 -1.33 -1.47 -17.14
N PRO A 52 -1.08 -2.44 -18.02
CA PRO A 52 0.27 -2.97 -18.21
C PRO A 52 1.15 -1.88 -18.83
N ALA A 53 2.39 -1.78 -18.36
CA ALA A 53 3.36 -0.81 -18.84
C ALA A 53 4.63 -1.52 -19.31
N GLU A 54 5.37 -0.87 -20.21
CA GLU A 54 6.62 -1.41 -20.74
C GLU A 54 7.63 -1.64 -19.60
N PRO A 55 8.27 -2.81 -19.52
CA PRO A 55 9.18 -3.14 -18.42
C PRO A 55 10.40 -2.21 -18.34
N GLY A 56 10.81 -1.61 -19.47
CA GLY A 56 11.89 -0.62 -19.53
C GLY A 56 11.50 0.78 -19.05
N SER A 57 10.21 1.06 -18.82
CA SER A 57 9.74 2.37 -18.33
C SER A 57 9.75 2.50 -16.80
N TYR A 58 9.94 1.39 -16.08
CA TYR A 58 10.12 1.44 -14.63
C TYR A 58 11.55 1.86 -14.31
N ILE A 59 11.68 3.03 -13.68
CA ILE A 59 12.95 3.59 -13.23
C ILE A 59 12.83 3.67 -11.72
N ALA A 60 13.37 2.67 -11.03
CA ALA A 60 13.41 2.70 -9.58
C ALA A 60 14.07 4.02 -9.15
N ALA A 61 13.29 4.92 -8.55
CA ALA A 61 13.85 6.08 -7.88
C ALA A 61 14.84 5.51 -6.85
N ASN A 62 16.11 5.89 -7.00
CA ASN A 62 17.15 5.46 -6.07
C ASN A 62 16.63 5.68 -4.65
N PRO A 63 16.65 4.67 -3.78
CA PRO A 63 16.17 4.83 -2.42
C PRO A 63 17.14 5.77 -1.70
N VAL A 64 16.87 7.09 -1.78
CA VAL A 64 17.42 7.99 -0.79
C VAL A 64 16.76 7.55 0.51
N VAL A 65 17.63 7.11 1.42
CA VAL A 65 17.33 6.46 2.68
C VAL A 65 16.24 7.21 3.45
N GLU A 66 14.98 6.79 3.34
CA GLU A 66 13.97 7.18 4.32
C GLU A 66 14.15 6.30 5.56
N LYS A 67 15.09 6.79 6.36
CA LYS A 67 15.28 6.49 7.77
C LYS A 67 13.94 6.70 8.51
N ASP A 68 13.57 5.69 9.28
CA ASP A 68 12.66 5.75 10.42
C ASP A 68 11.14 5.94 10.17
N GLY A 69 10.37 5.00 10.72
CA GLY A 69 8.98 5.28 11.10
C GLY A 69 7.89 4.46 10.44
N ILE A 70 8.05 3.13 10.33
CA ILE A 70 6.89 2.23 10.24
C ILE A 70 6.10 2.41 11.56
N LYS A 71 5.16 3.36 11.57
CA LYS A 71 4.10 3.45 12.57
C LYS A 71 3.25 2.18 12.43
N ALA A 72 3.61 1.15 13.19
CA ALA A 72 2.79 0.00 13.46
C ALA A 72 1.45 0.46 14.05
N LYS A 73 0.38 0.44 13.24
CA LYS A 73 -1.00 0.37 13.72
C LYS A 73 -1.29 -1.12 13.94
N ALA A 74 -1.83 -1.66 15.04
CA ALA A 74 -2.37 -1.17 16.30
C ALA A 74 -2.43 -2.40 17.26
N PRO A 75 -3.04 -2.30 18.45
CA PRO A 75 -4.36 -2.92 18.50
C PRO A 75 -5.43 -2.04 19.16
N ARG A 76 -6.61 -2.01 18.52
CA ARG A 76 -7.87 -1.54 19.12
C ARG A 76 -8.12 -2.34 20.41
N LYS A 77 -7.99 -1.69 21.58
CA LYS A 77 -8.54 -2.24 22.81
C LYS A 77 -10.06 -2.04 22.78
N LYS A 78 -10.77 -3.17 22.86
CA LYS A 78 -12.22 -3.28 22.99
C LYS A 78 -12.69 -2.40 24.16
N ALA A 79 -13.80 -1.69 23.94
CA ALA A 79 -14.58 -1.10 25.02
C ALA A 79 -14.99 -2.20 26.01
N VAL A 80 -14.64 -2.03 27.28
CA VAL A 80 -15.27 -2.74 28.39
C VAL A 80 -15.72 -1.68 29.39
N THR A 81 -17.04 -1.53 29.49
CA THR A 81 -17.77 -0.81 30.52
C THR A 81 -17.23 -1.19 31.91
N ALA A 82 -16.67 -0.23 32.65
CA ALA A 82 -16.41 -0.37 34.07
C ALA A 82 -17.30 0.62 34.83
N LYS A 83 -18.41 0.08 35.34
CA LYS A 83 -19.24 0.67 36.38
C LYS A 83 -18.55 0.43 37.73
N GLN A 84 -18.06 1.49 38.37
CA GLN A 84 -17.69 1.58 39.80
C GLN A 84 -18.00 3.05 40.18
N ALA A 85 -19.00 3.44 40.97
CA ALA A 85 -19.50 3.01 42.28
C ALA A 85 -18.50 3.20 43.43
N ALA A 86 -19.00 3.86 44.50
CA ALA A 86 -18.39 4.29 45.77
C ALA A 86 -17.59 5.61 45.70
N GLY A 87 -17.76 6.61 46.56
CA GLY A 87 -18.38 6.67 47.89
C GLY A 87 -17.42 7.38 48.86
N ALA A 88 -17.92 8.40 49.55
CA ALA A 88 -17.43 8.98 50.83
C ALA A 88 -15.96 9.48 50.93
N LYS A 89 -15.79 10.79 51.16
CA LYS A 89 -15.56 11.33 52.51
C LYS A 89 -15.84 12.83 52.55
#